data_AF-A0AAV5QQN6-F1
#
_entry.id   AF-A0AAV5QQN6-F1
#
_cell.length_a   1.000
_cell.length_b   1.000
_cell.length_c   1.000
_cell.angle_alpha   90.00
_cell.angle_beta   90.00
_cell.angle_gamma   90.00
#
_symmetry.space_group_name_H-M   'P 1'
#
loop_
_entity.id
_entity.type
_entity.pdbx_description
1 polymer ?
#
loop_
_entity_poly.entity_id
_entity_poly.type
_entity_poly.pdbx_seq_one_letter_code
_entity_poly.pdbx_strand_id
1 'polypeptide(L)'
;MTSRPQKSRKLSASSTPTSSYDKGKDPNRSISGDGPIIRQPEESHVVGHASSSESSDDSDSDDSDLQEITYEDMLKEQKDSDDNVEDKNNGTKTVDGNLLPFGMSDIQEARTFLKIEGSMMFLDKYLPARATGEDIVKLTMLLGYYPQDIKDYNNENNLVKVIKNLQKAMNKVLSMRARLTGFNTIDEAAEKIKSSKNILVLTGAGISTSLGIPDFRSSKGFYSMLSDMNLSDPQEVFDLNTFREDPSIFYSIAHMVLPPEDKYTPLHAFIKLLQDKNKLLRNYTQNIDNLEGVAGISPDKIIQCHGSFATATCRTCKFKVPGNKIFPEIRNKELPICPNCSVKRKRLADNDKLGYDLSYGVMKPDITFFGEDLPQRFHESIKRDIRDCDLLICVGTSLKVAPVSEIVNKVPESVPQILINKDPVTHCEFDVSLLGYCDQVASYLCKKMNWKLPHDDFNTIANSGLECADYDKGSGMYVITNKKQRDEEAAKAQEEKSSQDSEENDK
;
A
#
# COMPACT_ATOMS: atom_id res chain seq x y z
N MET A 1 44.82 -42.93 11.52
CA MET A 1 46.00 -43.56 12.14
C MET A 1 47.02 -42.45 12.40
N THR A 2 47.52 -42.37 13.65
CA THR A 2 48.79 -41.74 14.13
C THR A 2 49.09 -40.27 13.77
N SER A 3 49.54 -39.36 14.64
CA SER A 3 49.90 -39.35 16.06
C SER A 3 50.38 -37.93 16.45
N ARG A 4 50.04 -37.51 17.66
CA ARG A 4 50.57 -36.43 18.56
C ARG A 4 51.95 -35.79 18.27
N PRO A 5 52.18 -34.61 18.88
CA PRO A 5 53.02 -34.58 20.10
C PRO A 5 52.41 -33.84 21.32
N GLN A 6 52.97 -34.17 22.50
CA GLN A 6 52.61 -33.72 23.86
C GLN A 6 53.54 -32.62 24.41
N LYS A 7 53.06 -31.94 25.48
CA LYS A 7 53.71 -31.61 26.79
C LYS A 7 53.52 -30.13 27.20
N SER A 8 52.67 -29.82 28.19
CA SER A 8 52.96 -29.64 29.65
C SER A 8 53.32 -28.17 29.98
N ARG A 9 52.96 -27.48 31.07
CA ARG A 9 52.55 -27.83 32.45
C ARG A 9 52.23 -26.52 33.24
N LYS A 10 51.59 -26.65 34.43
CA LYS A 10 51.41 -25.71 35.58
C LYS A 10 50.21 -24.74 35.49
N LEU A 11 49.15 -24.82 36.31
CA LEU A 11 48.93 -24.74 37.78
C LEU A 11 49.09 -23.33 38.38
N SER A 12 47.97 -22.71 38.77
CA SER A 12 47.74 -22.14 40.11
C SER A 12 46.27 -21.78 40.32
N ALA A 13 45.77 -22.09 41.51
CA ALA A 13 44.37 -22.07 41.94
C ALA A 13 43.98 -20.78 42.69
N SER A 14 42.67 -20.61 42.92
CA SER A 14 41.96 -19.96 44.06
C SER A 14 40.79 -19.11 43.56
N SER A 15 39.63 -18.99 44.20
CA SER A 15 38.92 -19.77 45.22
C SER A 15 37.53 -19.09 45.29
N THR A 16 36.46 -19.87 45.23
CA THR A 16 35.11 -19.45 45.66
C THR A 16 35.07 -19.27 47.18
N PRO A 17 34.05 -18.57 47.69
CA PRO A 17 33.09 -19.33 48.48
C PRO A 17 31.62 -18.90 48.30
N THR A 18 30.76 -19.91 48.38
CA THR A 18 29.32 -19.88 48.59
C THR A 18 28.97 -19.88 50.08
N SER A 19 27.84 -19.27 50.48
CA SER A 19 27.04 -19.63 51.67
C SER A 19 25.75 -18.78 51.67
N SER A 20 24.56 -19.32 51.37
CA SER A 20 23.58 -20.03 52.23
C SER A 20 22.76 -19.20 53.24
N TYR A 21 21.43 -19.21 53.01
CA TYR A 21 20.26 -19.24 53.92
C TYR A 21 20.09 -18.17 55.04
N ASP A 22 18.94 -17.48 55.08
CA ASP A 22 17.90 -17.73 56.11
C ASP A 22 16.51 -17.09 55.80
N LYS A 23 15.44 -17.68 56.37
CA LYS A 23 14.02 -17.30 56.35
C LYS A 23 13.63 -16.51 57.62
N GLY A 24 12.60 -15.64 57.57
CA GLY A 24 11.85 -15.27 58.80
C GLY A 24 10.94 -14.01 58.77
N LYS A 25 9.63 -14.23 58.52
CA LYS A 25 8.38 -13.66 59.10
C LYS A 25 8.29 -12.26 59.80
N ASP A 26 7.32 -11.45 59.32
CA ASP A 26 6.19 -10.70 59.98
C ASP A 26 6.40 -9.72 61.17
N PRO A 27 5.42 -8.87 61.61
CA PRO A 27 4.48 -7.94 60.92
C PRO A 27 4.32 -6.54 61.65
N ASN A 28 3.44 -5.66 61.14
CA ASN A 28 2.76 -4.50 61.80
C ASN A 28 3.55 -3.27 62.33
N ARG A 29 3.24 -2.07 61.81
CA ARG A 29 2.72 -0.93 62.62
C ARG A 29 2.18 0.24 61.78
N SER A 30 1.01 0.71 62.19
CA SER A 30 0.27 1.91 61.78
C SER A 30 0.67 3.16 62.61
N ILE A 31 0.29 4.35 62.10
CA ILE A 31 -0.33 5.52 62.81
C ILE A 31 0.22 6.92 62.38
N SER A 32 -0.69 7.68 61.73
CA SER A 32 -1.05 9.12 61.79
C SER A 32 -0.07 10.30 61.61
N GLY A 33 -0.55 11.34 60.91
CA GLY A 33 -0.21 12.75 61.17
C GLY A 33 -0.59 13.74 60.04
N ASP A 34 -1.61 14.58 60.29
CA ASP A 34 -2.21 15.69 59.49
C ASP A 34 -1.20 16.77 59.01
N GLY A 35 -1.40 17.68 58.04
CA GLY A 35 -2.46 18.28 57.18
C GLY A 35 -1.78 19.52 56.48
N PRO A 36 -2.44 20.58 55.95
CA PRO A 36 -3.78 20.74 55.36
C PRO A 36 -3.73 21.25 53.88
N ILE A 37 -4.79 21.03 53.09
CA ILE A 37 -5.01 21.76 51.82
C ILE A 37 -6.43 22.35 51.77
N ILE A 38 -6.45 23.57 51.23
CA ILE A 38 -7.48 24.61 51.20
C ILE A 38 -8.72 24.22 50.37
N ARG A 39 -9.89 24.66 50.83
CA ARG A 39 -11.22 24.51 50.23
C ARG A 39 -11.41 25.36 48.96
N GLN A 40 -12.18 24.83 48.01
CA GLN A 40 -13.05 25.62 47.12
C GLN A 40 -14.44 24.94 47.01
N PRO A 41 -15.53 25.70 46.76
CA PRO A 41 -16.90 25.24 46.91
C PRO A 41 -17.55 24.71 45.60
N GLU A 42 -18.68 24.03 45.82
CA GLU A 42 -19.56 23.31 44.90
C GLU A 42 -20.38 24.19 43.93
N GLU A 43 -20.74 23.60 42.78
CA GLU A 43 -22.02 23.66 42.03
C GLU A 43 -21.75 22.97 40.67
N SER A 44 -22.58 22.13 40.03
CA SER A 44 -23.94 21.65 40.20
C SER A 44 -24.11 20.39 39.32
N HIS A 45 -24.87 19.40 39.80
CA HIS A 45 -25.20 18.15 39.10
C HIS A 45 -26.09 18.35 37.86
N VAL A 46 -25.71 17.74 36.73
CA VAL A 46 -26.65 17.27 35.70
C VAL A 46 -26.26 15.84 35.30
N VAL A 47 -27.24 14.94 35.37
CA VAL A 47 -27.15 13.49 35.20
C VAL A 47 -26.96 13.15 33.73
N GLY A 48 -25.85 12.46 33.39
CA GLY A 48 -25.63 11.85 32.08
C GLY A 48 -25.80 10.34 32.16
N HIS A 49 -26.83 9.82 31.49
CA HIS A 49 -27.07 8.39 31.33
C HIS A 49 -25.91 7.72 30.58
N ALA A 50 -25.37 6.66 31.18
CA ALA A 50 -24.50 5.70 30.50
C ALA A 50 -25.35 4.80 29.60
N SER A 51 -25.04 4.76 28.31
CA SER A 51 -25.44 3.66 27.41
C SER A 51 -24.18 3.06 26.79
N SER A 52 -23.99 1.78 27.09
CA SER A 52 -23.07 0.84 26.47
C SER A 52 -23.14 0.90 24.94
N SER A 53 -22.00 1.17 24.29
CA SER A 53 -21.84 0.95 22.86
C SER A 53 -21.39 -0.49 22.63
N GLU A 54 -22.34 -1.34 22.23
CA GLU A 54 -22.08 -2.61 21.56
C GLU A 54 -21.35 -2.31 20.24
N SER A 55 -20.24 -3.00 20.02
CA SER A 55 -19.52 -3.03 18.76
C SER A 55 -20.31 -3.89 17.77
N SER A 56 -21.02 -3.25 16.85
CA SER A 56 -21.54 -3.88 15.65
C SER A 56 -20.47 -3.83 14.56
N ASP A 57 -19.84 -4.98 14.34
CA ASP A 57 -19.16 -5.32 13.10
C ASP A 57 -20.21 -5.35 11.97
N ASP A 58 -20.21 -4.32 11.13
CA ASP A 58 -20.92 -4.31 9.85
C ASP A 58 -20.25 -3.25 8.95
N SER A 59 -19.22 -3.66 8.23
CA SER A 59 -18.70 -2.88 7.10
C SER A 59 -18.17 -3.80 5.99
N ASP A 60 -19.03 -4.72 5.54
CA ASP A 60 -19.06 -5.12 4.14
C ASP A 60 -20.28 -4.41 3.54
N SER A 61 -20.07 -3.23 2.94
CA SER A 61 -21.14 -2.53 2.22
C SER A 61 -20.71 -2.35 0.76
N ASP A 62 -21.50 -2.93 -0.14
CA ASP A 62 -21.49 -2.78 -1.59
C ASP A 62 -20.83 -1.48 -2.10
N ASP A 63 -19.55 -1.59 -2.46
CA ASP A 63 -18.75 -0.51 -3.08
C ASP A 63 -18.88 -0.51 -4.62
N SER A 64 -19.88 -1.22 -5.17
CA SER A 64 -20.05 -1.44 -6.61
C SER A 64 -20.66 -0.26 -7.38
N ASP A 65 -21.30 0.70 -6.71
CA ASP A 65 -22.11 1.73 -7.40
C ASP A 65 -21.33 2.99 -7.85
N LEU A 66 -20.09 3.15 -7.39
CA LEU A 66 -19.26 4.33 -7.65
C LEU A 66 -17.84 3.92 -8.07
N GLN A 67 -17.49 4.26 -9.31
CA GLN A 67 -16.12 4.09 -9.80
C GLN A 67 -15.37 5.40 -9.68
N GLU A 68 -14.08 5.34 -9.34
CA GLU A 68 -13.23 6.52 -9.35
C GLU A 68 -12.67 6.77 -10.74
N ILE A 69 -12.56 8.04 -11.14
CA ILE A 69 -11.98 8.41 -12.43
C ILE A 69 -10.51 8.01 -12.43
N THR A 70 -10.09 7.20 -13.42
CA THR A 70 -8.70 6.71 -13.48
C THR A 70 -7.81 7.66 -14.28
N TYR A 71 -6.50 7.55 -14.10
CA TYR A 71 -5.51 8.31 -14.88
C TYR A 71 -5.62 8.08 -16.39
N GLU A 72 -5.94 6.85 -16.80
CA GLU A 72 -6.11 6.49 -18.20
C GLU A 72 -7.34 7.16 -18.81
N ASP A 73 -8.40 7.38 -18.02
CA ASP A 73 -9.58 8.13 -18.45
C ASP A 73 -9.26 9.62 -18.68
N MET A 74 -8.35 10.17 -17.87
CA MET A 74 -7.93 11.58 -17.95
C MET A 74 -6.92 11.86 -19.07
N LEU A 75 -6.02 10.92 -19.38
CA LEU A 75 -5.02 11.09 -20.44
C LEU A 75 -5.62 11.17 -21.85
N LYS A 76 -6.86 10.69 -22.05
CA LYS A 76 -7.54 10.81 -23.35
C LYS A 76 -7.87 12.27 -23.71
N GLU A 77 -7.86 13.20 -22.75
CA GLU A 77 -8.05 14.63 -23.03
C GLU A 77 -6.82 15.32 -23.63
N GLN A 78 -5.60 14.91 -23.27
CA GLN A 78 -4.38 15.63 -23.67
C GLN A 78 -3.82 15.23 -25.04
N LYS A 79 -4.19 14.06 -25.58
CA LYS A 79 -3.68 13.59 -26.88
C LYS A 79 -4.41 14.16 -28.09
N ASP A 80 -5.56 14.80 -27.90
CA ASP A 80 -6.38 15.35 -28.98
C ASP A 80 -6.18 16.87 -29.18
N SER A 81 -5.31 17.52 -28.40
CA SER A 81 -5.09 18.97 -28.47
C SER A 81 -3.87 19.43 -29.29
N ASP A 82 -3.03 18.51 -29.79
CA ASP A 82 -1.75 18.88 -30.44
C ASP A 82 -1.70 18.72 -31.98
N ASP A 83 -2.81 18.34 -32.63
CA ASP A 83 -2.91 18.36 -34.10
C ASP A 83 -4.12 19.20 -34.58
N ASN A 84 -3.79 20.34 -35.20
CA ASN A 84 -4.61 21.24 -36.03
C ASN A 84 -5.38 22.40 -35.38
N VAL A 85 -4.92 23.59 -35.76
CA VAL A 85 -5.63 24.87 -35.78
C VAL A 85 -6.83 24.78 -36.74
N GLU A 86 -7.95 25.37 -36.34
CA GLU A 86 -9.25 25.50 -37.05
C GLU A 86 -10.17 24.27 -37.05
N ASP A 87 -10.86 24.01 -35.93
CA ASP A 87 -12.34 24.07 -35.92
C ASP A 87 -12.90 24.13 -34.49
N LYS A 88 -14.00 24.85 -34.29
CA LYS A 88 -14.74 24.85 -33.02
C LYS A 88 -15.62 23.60 -33.00
N ASN A 89 -15.53 22.84 -31.90
CA ASN A 89 -16.11 21.52 -31.63
C ASN A 89 -15.31 20.35 -32.23
N ASN A 90 -14.65 19.57 -31.37
CA ASN A 90 -14.79 18.11 -31.31
C ASN A 90 -13.92 17.52 -30.19
N GLY A 91 -14.56 16.80 -29.27
CA GLY A 91 -13.90 15.98 -28.24
C GLY A 91 -13.77 14.52 -28.68
N THR A 92 -12.81 13.81 -28.10
CA THR A 92 -12.49 12.41 -28.41
C THR A 92 -12.74 11.50 -27.20
N LYS A 93 -13.17 10.26 -27.47
CA LYS A 93 -13.95 9.37 -26.58
C LYS A 93 -13.13 8.51 -25.59
N THR A 94 -13.66 8.26 -24.39
CA THR A 94 -13.34 7.11 -23.50
C THR A 94 -14.46 6.04 -23.57
N VAL A 95 -14.32 4.92 -22.82
CA VAL A 95 -15.00 3.62 -23.04
C VAL A 95 -16.53 3.62 -22.84
N ASP A 96 -17.14 4.74 -22.46
CA ASP A 96 -18.61 4.95 -22.52
C ASP A 96 -19.01 6.26 -23.23
N GLY A 97 -18.15 6.79 -24.10
CA GLY A 97 -18.48 7.89 -25.00
C GLY A 97 -18.71 9.26 -24.35
N ASN A 98 -18.57 9.39 -23.02
CA ASN A 98 -18.70 10.66 -22.31
C ASN A 98 -17.32 11.23 -21.96
N LEU A 99 -17.06 12.45 -22.44
CA LEU A 99 -15.92 13.28 -22.05
C LEU A 99 -15.97 13.53 -20.54
N LEU A 100 -14.84 13.43 -19.84
CA LEU A 100 -14.75 14.05 -18.53
C LEU A 100 -14.85 15.57 -18.73
N PRO A 101 -15.66 16.31 -17.95
CA PRO A 101 -15.81 17.75 -18.17
C PRO A 101 -14.76 18.60 -17.45
N PHE A 102 -13.88 18.00 -16.66
CA PHE A 102 -13.14 18.68 -15.60
C PHE A 102 -11.69 18.17 -15.49
N GLY A 103 -10.74 19.08 -15.34
CA GLY A 103 -9.34 18.76 -15.06
C GLY A 103 -9.08 18.43 -13.58
N MET A 104 -7.85 17.99 -13.25
CA MET A 104 -7.47 17.70 -11.86
C MET A 104 -7.55 18.94 -10.96
N SER A 105 -7.19 20.12 -11.48
CA SER A 105 -7.31 21.39 -10.76
C SER A 105 -8.76 21.70 -10.40
N ASP A 106 -9.72 21.44 -11.30
CA ASP A 106 -11.15 21.66 -11.04
C ASP A 106 -11.66 20.73 -9.94
N ILE A 107 -11.28 19.44 -10.02
CA ILE A 107 -11.61 18.45 -8.99
C ILE A 107 -11.03 18.87 -7.64
N GLN A 108 -9.76 19.31 -7.63
CA GLN A 108 -9.09 19.75 -6.40
C GLN A 108 -9.74 21.00 -5.81
N GLU A 109 -10.11 21.99 -6.65
CA GLU A 109 -10.80 23.20 -6.20
C GLU A 109 -12.15 22.83 -5.57
N ALA A 110 -12.93 21.98 -6.24
CA ALA A 110 -14.22 21.52 -5.76
C ALA A 110 -14.11 20.74 -4.43
N ARG A 111 -13.17 19.80 -4.34
CA ARG A 111 -12.90 19.05 -3.09
C ARG A 111 -12.46 19.98 -1.96
N THR A 112 -11.62 20.96 -2.26
CA THR A 112 -11.15 21.96 -1.28
C THR A 112 -12.30 22.83 -0.79
N PHE A 113 -13.15 23.32 -1.71
CA PHE A 113 -14.33 24.10 -1.37
C PHE A 113 -15.29 23.30 -0.49
N LEU A 114 -15.57 22.04 -0.84
CA LEU A 114 -16.42 21.15 -0.03
C LEU A 114 -15.89 20.98 1.39
N LYS A 115 -14.56 20.84 1.56
CA LYS A 115 -13.93 20.69 2.89
C LYS A 115 -13.97 21.96 3.74
N ILE A 116 -13.82 23.13 3.12
CA ILE A 116 -13.74 24.42 3.84
C ILE A 116 -15.15 24.95 4.15
N GLU A 117 -16.03 24.98 3.15
CA GLU A 117 -17.35 25.64 3.24
C GLU A 117 -18.47 24.65 3.63
N GLY A 118 -18.20 23.35 3.51
CA GLY A 118 -19.14 22.27 3.84
C GLY A 118 -20.18 21.98 2.75
N SER A 119 -20.91 20.89 2.96
CA SER A 119 -21.84 20.31 1.97
C SER A 119 -22.91 21.28 1.47
N MET A 120 -23.47 22.11 2.35
CA MET A 120 -24.57 23.02 1.99
C MET A 120 -24.11 24.12 1.03
N MET A 121 -23.00 24.79 1.36
CA MET A 121 -22.43 25.85 0.51
C MET A 121 -21.90 25.29 -0.81
N PHE A 122 -21.36 24.07 -0.79
CA PHE A 122 -20.93 23.37 -2.00
C PHE A 122 -22.10 23.13 -2.96
N LEU A 123 -23.22 22.59 -2.46
CA LEU A 123 -24.40 22.36 -3.27
C LEU A 123 -24.99 23.69 -3.80
N ASP A 124 -25.03 24.74 -2.98
CA ASP A 124 -25.52 26.06 -3.39
C ASP A 124 -24.66 26.71 -4.49
N LYS A 125 -23.33 26.53 -4.44
CA LYS A 125 -22.41 27.06 -5.45
C LYS A 125 -22.47 26.30 -6.78
N TYR A 126 -22.53 24.96 -6.72
CA TYR A 126 -22.30 24.11 -7.90
C TYR A 126 -23.58 23.51 -8.51
N LEU A 127 -24.73 23.51 -7.83
CA LEU A 127 -26.01 23.12 -8.42
C LEU A 127 -26.80 24.34 -8.91
N PRO A 128 -27.44 24.27 -10.09
CA PRO A 128 -28.35 25.31 -10.53
C PRO A 128 -29.65 25.30 -9.70
N ALA A 129 -30.37 26.43 -9.66
CA ALA A 129 -31.63 26.56 -8.94
C ALA A 129 -32.73 25.55 -9.34
N ARG A 130 -32.60 24.94 -10.52
CA ARG A 130 -33.41 23.80 -10.98
C ARG A 130 -32.46 22.70 -11.49
N ALA A 131 -31.96 21.90 -10.57
CA ALA A 131 -31.06 20.79 -10.88
C ALA A 131 -31.82 19.59 -11.49
N THR A 132 -31.22 18.99 -12.51
CA THR A 132 -31.61 17.73 -13.14
C THR A 132 -30.74 16.57 -12.64
N GLY A 133 -31.10 15.32 -12.96
CA GLY A 133 -30.25 14.17 -12.64
C GLY A 133 -28.85 14.28 -13.28
N GLU A 134 -28.76 14.86 -14.48
CA GLU A 134 -27.47 15.11 -15.16
C GLU A 134 -26.57 16.09 -14.39
N ASP A 135 -27.15 17.14 -13.78
CA ASP A 135 -26.39 18.10 -12.98
C ASP A 135 -25.79 17.44 -11.73
N ILE A 136 -26.53 16.52 -11.11
CA ILE A 136 -26.06 15.77 -9.94
C ILE A 136 -24.95 14.79 -10.33
N VAL A 137 -25.05 14.14 -11.51
CA VAL A 137 -23.97 13.29 -12.05
C VAL A 137 -22.72 14.13 -12.34
N LYS A 138 -22.86 15.28 -13.02
CA LYS A 138 -21.73 16.19 -13.28
C LYS A 138 -21.07 16.63 -11.99
N LEU A 139 -21.84 16.92 -10.94
CA LEU A 139 -21.28 17.29 -9.65
C LEU A 139 -20.54 16.13 -8.97
N THR A 140 -21.05 14.89 -9.14
CA THR A 140 -20.35 13.67 -8.67
C THR A 140 -19.02 13.50 -9.41
N MET A 141 -19.00 13.74 -10.72
CA MET A 141 -17.78 13.72 -11.54
C MET A 141 -16.81 14.83 -11.17
N LEU A 142 -17.30 16.03 -10.83
CA LEU A 142 -16.48 17.13 -10.32
C LEU A 142 -15.81 16.80 -8.99
N LEU A 143 -16.34 15.85 -8.22
CA LEU A 143 -15.68 15.30 -7.03
C LEU A 143 -14.71 14.16 -7.35
N GLY A 144 -14.55 13.79 -8.62
CA GLY A 144 -13.64 12.72 -9.07
C GLY A 144 -14.30 11.33 -9.16
N TYR A 145 -15.63 11.23 -9.10
CA TYR A 145 -16.35 9.96 -9.06
C TYR A 145 -17.35 9.79 -10.21
N TYR A 146 -17.44 8.58 -10.74
CA TYR A 146 -18.35 8.21 -11.80
C TYR A 146 -19.41 7.22 -11.29
N PRO A 147 -20.72 7.50 -11.44
CA PRO A 147 -21.77 6.54 -11.12
C PRO A 147 -21.87 5.44 -12.20
N GLN A 148 -21.80 4.16 -11.80
CA GLN A 148 -21.94 3.05 -12.75
C GLN A 148 -23.42 2.75 -13.09
N ASP A 149 -23.66 2.28 -14.31
CA ASP A 149 -24.88 1.56 -14.73
C ASP A 149 -26.23 2.26 -14.55
N ILE A 150 -26.31 3.58 -14.79
CA ILE A 150 -27.58 4.32 -14.76
C ILE A 150 -28.01 4.75 -16.17
N LYS A 151 -29.00 4.07 -16.73
CA LYS A 151 -29.69 4.49 -17.96
C LYS A 151 -30.83 5.45 -17.61
N ASP A 152 -30.79 6.67 -18.15
CA ASP A 152 -31.73 7.78 -17.86
C ASP A 152 -31.72 8.22 -16.38
N TYR A 153 -30.99 9.30 -16.10
CA TYR A 153 -30.80 9.85 -14.76
C TYR A 153 -32.06 10.51 -14.18
N ASN A 154 -33.07 10.81 -14.99
CA ASN A 154 -34.25 11.59 -14.57
C ASN A 154 -35.45 10.72 -14.19
N ASN A 155 -35.36 9.40 -14.30
CA ASN A 155 -36.34 8.47 -13.75
C ASN A 155 -36.31 8.49 -12.21
N GLU A 156 -37.46 8.52 -11.52
CA GLU A 156 -37.56 8.61 -10.06
C GLU A 156 -36.65 7.62 -9.31
N ASN A 157 -36.62 6.35 -9.73
CA ASN A 157 -35.77 5.33 -9.08
C ASN A 157 -34.28 5.57 -9.30
N ASN A 158 -33.91 6.13 -10.46
CA ASN A 158 -32.53 6.43 -10.81
C ASN A 158 -32.06 7.74 -10.17
N LEU A 159 -32.93 8.74 -10.06
CA LEU A 159 -32.63 10.01 -9.41
C LEU A 159 -32.24 9.80 -7.94
N VAL A 160 -32.95 8.94 -7.21
CA VAL A 160 -32.60 8.57 -5.83
C VAL A 160 -31.21 7.92 -5.76
N LYS A 161 -30.86 7.06 -6.72
CA LYS A 161 -29.53 6.44 -6.79
C LYS A 161 -28.44 7.48 -7.05
N VAL A 162 -28.65 8.39 -8.01
CA VAL A 162 -27.69 9.45 -8.34
C VAL A 162 -27.48 10.38 -7.13
N ILE A 163 -28.53 10.73 -6.39
CA ILE A 163 -28.42 11.53 -5.16
C ILE A 163 -27.61 10.78 -4.08
N LYS A 164 -27.87 9.48 -3.89
CA LYS A 164 -27.10 8.65 -2.95
C LYS A 164 -25.62 8.58 -3.35
N ASN A 165 -25.33 8.45 -4.64
CA ASN A 165 -23.98 8.43 -5.18
C ASN A 165 -23.24 9.75 -4.93
N LEU A 166 -23.89 10.90 -5.16
CA LEU A 166 -23.33 12.20 -4.78
C LEU A 166 -23.09 12.29 -3.27
N GLN A 167 -24.03 11.87 -2.44
CA GLN A 167 -23.88 11.88 -0.98
C GLN A 167 -22.70 11.01 -0.53
N LYS A 168 -22.55 9.80 -1.08
CA LYS A 168 -21.40 8.91 -0.84
C LYS A 168 -20.09 9.59 -1.25
N ALA A 169 -20.03 10.19 -2.45
CA ALA A 169 -18.87 10.90 -2.95
C ALA A 169 -18.48 12.08 -2.04
N MET A 170 -19.44 12.92 -1.65
CA MET A 170 -19.22 14.04 -0.73
C MET A 170 -18.70 13.56 0.63
N ASN A 171 -19.30 12.52 1.21
CA ASN A 171 -18.85 11.95 2.49
C ASN A 171 -17.44 11.37 2.39
N LYS A 172 -17.10 10.71 1.26
CA LYS A 172 -15.76 10.19 1.00
C LYS A 172 -14.74 11.31 0.89
N VAL A 173 -15.06 12.40 0.18
CA VAL A 173 -14.18 13.58 0.14
C VAL A 173 -14.01 14.19 1.53
N LEU A 174 -15.09 14.35 2.29
CA LEU A 174 -15.04 14.94 3.64
C LEU A 174 -14.26 14.09 4.65
N SER A 175 -14.21 12.77 4.47
CA SER A 175 -13.42 11.87 5.32
C SER A 175 -11.94 11.79 4.92
N MET A 176 -11.60 12.21 3.69
CA MET A 176 -10.22 12.24 3.23
C MET A 176 -9.44 13.41 3.85
N ARG A 177 -8.14 13.17 4.10
CA ARG A 177 -7.19 14.20 4.55
C ARG A 177 -7.22 15.44 3.64
N ALA A 178 -7.15 16.64 4.22
CA ALA A 178 -6.97 17.88 3.46
C ALA A 178 -5.48 18.07 3.08
N ARG A 179 -5.22 18.52 1.85
CA ARG A 179 -3.86 18.84 1.38
C ARG A 179 -3.30 20.10 2.05
N LEU A 180 -1.98 20.18 2.18
CA LEU A 180 -1.30 21.34 2.73
C LEU A 180 -1.18 22.46 1.70
N THR A 181 -1.66 23.67 2.05
CA THR A 181 -1.75 24.84 1.16
C THR A 181 -0.40 25.49 0.79
N GLY A 182 0.72 24.97 1.28
CA GLY A 182 2.07 25.46 1.00
C GLY A 182 3.09 24.34 0.76
N PHE A 183 2.62 23.17 0.34
CA PHE A 183 3.47 22.05 -0.05
C PHE A 183 2.87 21.40 -1.29
N ASN A 184 3.28 21.86 -2.46
CA ASN A 184 2.78 21.40 -3.74
C ASN A 184 3.85 21.32 -4.83
N THR A 185 5.10 21.73 -4.56
CA THR A 185 6.17 21.68 -5.56
C THR A 185 7.16 20.56 -5.34
N ILE A 186 7.81 20.13 -6.43
CA ILE A 186 8.93 19.18 -6.35
C ILE A 186 10.14 19.74 -5.58
N ASP A 187 10.34 21.06 -5.59
CA ASP A 187 11.37 21.73 -4.81
C ASP A 187 11.09 21.63 -3.32
N GLU A 188 9.85 21.92 -2.90
CA GLU A 188 9.40 21.73 -1.51
C GLU A 188 9.51 20.26 -1.08
N ALA A 189 9.14 19.31 -1.95
CA ALA A 189 9.31 17.89 -1.70
C ALA A 189 10.78 17.52 -1.44
N ALA A 190 11.71 17.98 -2.29
CA ALA A 190 13.14 17.74 -2.12
C ALA A 190 13.70 18.39 -0.86
N GLU A 191 13.32 19.63 -0.53
CA GLU A 191 13.71 20.31 0.70
C GLU A 191 13.16 19.63 1.95
N LYS A 192 11.91 19.12 1.88
CA LYS A 192 11.30 18.39 2.99
C LYS A 192 11.97 17.05 3.21
N ILE A 193 12.30 16.30 2.16
CA ILE A 193 13.12 15.06 2.31
C ILE A 193 14.48 15.38 2.96
N LYS A 194 15.13 16.50 2.57
CA LYS A 194 16.41 16.93 3.17
C LYS A 194 16.30 17.36 4.63
N SER A 195 15.22 18.02 5.04
CA SER A 195 15.04 18.56 6.39
C SER A 195 14.42 17.57 7.38
N SER A 196 13.64 16.60 6.89
CA SER A 196 12.95 15.60 7.72
C SER A 196 13.93 14.63 8.40
N LYS A 197 13.54 14.17 9.59
CA LYS A 197 14.33 13.26 10.45
C LYS A 197 13.63 11.92 10.68
N ASN A 198 12.31 11.88 10.57
CA ASN A 198 11.48 10.75 10.89
C ASN A 198 10.57 10.39 9.70
N ILE A 199 11.20 10.01 8.59
CA ILE A 199 10.51 9.68 7.34
C ILE A 199 9.92 8.27 7.43
N LEU A 200 8.60 8.16 7.27
CA LEU A 200 7.91 6.89 7.12
C LEU A 200 7.75 6.60 5.62
N VAL A 201 8.26 5.45 5.18
CA VAL A 201 8.18 5.04 3.78
C VAL A 201 7.26 3.83 3.65
N LEU A 202 6.22 3.93 2.82
CA LEU A 202 5.30 2.85 2.54
C LEU A 202 5.54 2.35 1.11
N THR A 203 5.92 1.09 0.96
CA THR A 203 6.30 0.49 -0.33
C THR A 203 5.36 -0.64 -0.75
N GLY A 204 5.07 -0.72 -2.04
CA GLY A 204 4.36 -1.84 -2.66
C GLY A 204 5.13 -2.47 -3.82
N ALA A 205 4.45 -3.36 -4.54
CA ALA A 205 5.11 -4.21 -5.55
C ALA A 205 5.79 -3.43 -6.69
N GLY A 206 5.35 -2.19 -6.94
CA GLY A 206 5.92 -1.32 -7.99
C GLY A 206 7.42 -1.10 -7.84
N ILE A 207 7.96 -1.16 -6.62
CA ILE A 207 9.38 -0.92 -6.34
C ILE A 207 10.31 -2.05 -6.81
N SER A 208 9.74 -3.23 -7.10
CA SER A 208 10.48 -4.44 -7.51
C SER A 208 10.30 -4.76 -9.00
N THR A 209 9.46 -4.00 -9.71
CA THR A 209 9.11 -4.26 -11.13
C THR A 209 10.29 -4.16 -12.09
N SER A 210 11.26 -3.29 -11.83
CA SER A 210 12.47 -3.16 -12.67
C SER A 210 13.41 -4.36 -12.60
N LEU A 211 13.24 -5.26 -11.62
CA LEU A 211 13.95 -6.55 -11.55
C LEU A 211 13.21 -7.68 -12.28
N GLY A 212 12.07 -7.38 -12.90
CA GLY A 212 11.23 -8.37 -13.57
C GLY A 212 10.28 -9.11 -12.63
N ILE A 213 10.16 -8.71 -11.36
CA ILE A 213 9.10 -9.21 -10.47
C ILE A 213 7.81 -8.48 -10.88
N PRO A 214 6.79 -9.15 -11.45
CA PRO A 214 5.56 -8.48 -11.83
C PRO A 214 4.88 -7.91 -10.58
N ASP A 215 4.24 -6.75 -10.71
CA ASP A 215 3.30 -6.32 -9.69
C ASP A 215 2.06 -7.25 -9.70
N PHE A 216 1.17 -7.10 -8.74
CA PHE A 216 0.00 -7.99 -8.68
C PHE A 216 -1.08 -7.62 -9.72
N ARG A 217 -1.30 -6.32 -9.94
CA ARG A 217 -2.55 -5.80 -10.50
C ARG A 217 -2.43 -5.12 -11.87
N SER A 218 -1.24 -4.88 -12.41
CA SER A 218 -1.13 -4.26 -13.74
C SER A 218 -1.66 -5.20 -14.84
N SER A 219 -1.84 -4.65 -16.03
CA SER A 219 -2.24 -5.40 -17.23
C SER A 219 -1.31 -6.57 -17.59
N LYS A 220 -0.05 -6.53 -17.11
CA LYS A 220 0.94 -7.62 -17.24
C LYS A 220 1.35 -8.17 -15.87
N GLY A 221 0.54 -7.92 -14.85
CA GLY A 221 0.78 -8.28 -13.47
C GLY A 221 0.53 -9.76 -13.20
N PHE A 222 0.86 -10.19 -12.00
CA PHE A 222 0.73 -11.56 -11.53
C PHE A 222 -0.67 -12.13 -11.79
N TYR A 223 -1.73 -11.38 -11.49
CA TYR A 223 -3.11 -11.86 -11.66
C TYR A 223 -3.51 -12.09 -13.12
N SER A 224 -3.00 -11.30 -14.08
CA SER A 224 -3.24 -11.55 -15.50
C SER A 224 -2.63 -12.87 -16.00
N MET A 225 -1.55 -13.33 -15.34
CA MET A 225 -0.92 -14.61 -15.67
C MET A 225 -1.70 -15.81 -15.15
N LEU A 226 -2.70 -15.59 -14.28
CA LEU A 226 -3.51 -16.63 -13.66
C LEU A 226 -4.87 -16.83 -14.34
N SER A 227 -5.15 -16.11 -15.44
CA SER A 227 -6.41 -16.20 -16.19
C SER A 227 -6.81 -17.64 -16.53
N ASP A 228 -5.83 -18.50 -16.76
CA ASP A 228 -6.02 -19.87 -17.21
C ASP A 228 -6.33 -20.84 -16.06
N MET A 229 -6.29 -20.39 -14.79
CA MET A 229 -6.46 -21.24 -13.61
C MET A 229 -7.92 -21.45 -13.18
N ASN A 230 -8.89 -20.94 -13.94
CA ASN A 230 -10.33 -21.09 -13.68
C ASN A 230 -10.75 -20.66 -12.26
N LEU A 231 -10.07 -19.65 -11.71
CA LEU A 231 -10.42 -18.99 -10.44
C LEU A 231 -11.45 -17.89 -10.71
N SER A 232 -12.36 -17.65 -9.76
CA SER A 232 -13.37 -16.59 -9.92
C SER A 232 -12.79 -15.20 -9.64
N ASP A 233 -11.89 -15.11 -8.66
CA ASP A 233 -10.99 -13.99 -8.44
C ASP A 233 -9.53 -14.49 -8.32
N PRO A 234 -8.57 -13.99 -9.13
CA PRO A 234 -7.15 -14.30 -8.99
C PRO A 234 -6.56 -14.06 -7.58
N GLN A 235 -7.19 -13.22 -6.75
CA GLN A 235 -6.78 -12.99 -5.35
C GLN A 235 -6.99 -14.23 -4.45
N GLU A 236 -7.86 -15.17 -4.86
CA GLU A 236 -8.14 -16.42 -4.12
C GLU A 236 -6.88 -17.28 -3.91
N VAL A 237 -5.85 -17.13 -4.74
CA VAL A 237 -4.58 -17.86 -4.54
C VAL A 237 -3.85 -17.48 -3.25
N PHE A 238 -4.18 -16.32 -2.68
CA PHE A 238 -3.70 -15.86 -1.38
C PHE A 238 -4.81 -15.82 -0.33
N ASP A 239 -5.94 -16.49 -0.54
CA ASP A 239 -7.00 -16.60 0.45
C ASP A 239 -6.77 -17.78 1.41
N LEU A 240 -7.02 -17.54 2.70
CA LEU A 240 -6.78 -18.53 3.74
C LEU A 240 -7.72 -19.73 3.66
N ASN A 241 -8.98 -19.52 3.30
CA ASN A 241 -9.97 -20.58 3.18
C ASN A 241 -9.69 -21.40 1.93
N THR A 242 -9.40 -20.76 0.80
CA THR A 242 -8.94 -21.45 -0.42
C THR A 242 -7.70 -22.30 -0.14
N PHE A 243 -6.72 -21.80 0.64
CA PHE A 243 -5.55 -22.58 1.03
C PHE A 243 -5.87 -23.78 1.94
N ARG A 244 -6.90 -23.67 2.78
CA ARG A 244 -7.37 -24.79 3.62
C ARG A 244 -8.05 -25.85 2.76
N GLU A 245 -8.89 -25.41 1.83
CA GLU A 245 -9.63 -26.29 0.92
C GLU A 245 -8.70 -27.02 -0.05
N ASP A 246 -7.83 -26.28 -0.76
CA ASP A 246 -6.80 -26.86 -1.63
C ASP A 246 -5.50 -26.01 -1.62
N PRO A 247 -4.50 -26.40 -0.81
CA PRO A 247 -3.21 -25.70 -0.79
C PRO A 247 -2.44 -25.82 -2.12
N SER A 248 -2.81 -26.75 -3.00
CA SER A 248 -2.14 -26.98 -4.29
C SER A 248 -2.30 -25.79 -5.22
N ILE A 249 -3.39 -25.03 -5.10
CA ILE A 249 -3.64 -23.80 -5.87
C ILE A 249 -2.49 -22.81 -5.64
N PHE A 250 -2.21 -22.45 -4.38
CA PHE A 250 -1.09 -21.59 -4.05
C PHE A 250 0.25 -22.21 -4.47
N TYR A 251 0.50 -23.49 -4.16
CA TYR A 251 1.80 -24.11 -4.46
C TYR A 251 2.08 -24.29 -5.95
N SER A 252 1.05 -24.29 -6.81
CA SER A 252 1.23 -24.28 -8.26
C SER A 252 1.85 -22.98 -8.78
N ILE A 253 1.65 -21.86 -8.07
CA ILE A 253 2.13 -20.52 -8.44
C ILE A 253 3.23 -19.97 -7.52
N ALA A 254 3.45 -20.59 -6.35
CA ALA A 254 4.35 -20.06 -5.33
C ALA A 254 5.80 -19.86 -5.82
N HIS A 255 6.25 -20.65 -6.80
CA HIS A 255 7.57 -20.51 -7.43
C HIS A 255 7.77 -19.17 -8.15
N MET A 256 6.70 -18.54 -8.66
CA MET A 256 6.75 -17.27 -9.38
C MET A 256 6.97 -16.07 -8.44
N VAL A 257 6.62 -16.23 -7.17
CA VAL A 257 6.73 -15.18 -6.13
C VAL A 257 7.87 -15.46 -5.15
N LEU A 258 8.73 -16.44 -5.43
CA LEU A 258 9.94 -16.65 -4.66
C LEU A 258 10.87 -15.45 -4.81
N PRO A 259 11.54 -15.03 -3.72
CA PRO A 259 12.43 -13.88 -3.75
C PRO A 259 13.62 -14.13 -4.68
N PRO A 260 14.01 -13.16 -5.54
CA PRO A 260 15.25 -13.28 -6.31
C PRO A 260 16.47 -13.14 -5.39
N GLU A 261 17.57 -13.75 -5.81
CA GLU A 261 18.82 -13.75 -5.06
C GLU A 261 19.67 -12.51 -5.39
N ASP A 262 20.17 -11.84 -4.34
CA ASP A 262 21.23 -10.81 -4.36
C ASP A 262 21.04 -9.60 -5.30
N LYS A 263 19.79 -9.18 -5.54
CA LYS A 263 19.48 -7.96 -6.31
C LYS A 263 18.54 -7.05 -5.56
N TYR A 264 18.62 -5.75 -5.82
CA TYR A 264 17.70 -4.74 -5.33
C TYR A 264 17.65 -3.60 -6.36
N THR A 265 16.65 -2.72 -6.26
CA THR A 265 16.48 -1.62 -7.22
C THR A 265 17.14 -0.32 -6.73
N PRO A 266 17.38 0.66 -7.62
CA PRO A 266 17.76 2.01 -7.23
C PRO A 266 16.86 2.60 -6.13
N LEU A 267 15.55 2.33 -6.17
CA LEU A 267 14.65 2.79 -5.13
C LEU A 267 14.89 2.11 -3.76
N HIS A 268 15.20 0.81 -3.72
CA HIS A 268 15.62 0.18 -2.46
C HIS A 268 16.89 0.84 -1.92
N ALA A 269 17.86 1.14 -2.80
CA ALA A 269 19.07 1.88 -2.43
C ALA A 269 18.76 3.30 -1.92
N PHE A 270 17.69 3.94 -2.40
CA PHE A 270 17.25 5.25 -1.93
C PHE A 270 16.72 5.18 -0.50
N ILE A 271 15.92 4.17 -0.18
CA ILE A 271 15.41 3.95 1.19
C ILE A 271 16.58 3.64 2.14
N LYS A 272 17.54 2.82 1.68
CA LYS A 272 18.81 2.60 2.40
C LYS A 272 19.58 3.89 2.62
N LEU A 273 19.66 4.76 1.61
CA LEU A 273 20.32 6.07 1.74
C LEU A 273 19.64 6.98 2.76
N LEU A 274 18.31 6.95 2.88
CA LEU A 274 17.58 7.63 3.95
C LEU A 274 17.98 7.10 5.33
N GLN A 275 18.15 5.77 5.47
CA GLN A 275 18.65 5.17 6.70
C GLN A 275 20.07 5.63 7.03
N ASP A 276 20.99 5.58 6.06
CA ASP A 276 22.39 5.95 6.27
C ASP A 276 22.58 7.43 6.59
N LYS A 277 21.61 8.26 6.20
CA LYS A 277 21.52 9.68 6.57
C LYS A 277 20.77 9.94 7.88
N ASN A 278 20.39 8.89 8.62
CA ASN A 278 19.59 8.95 9.86
C ASN A 278 18.24 9.67 9.69
N LYS A 279 17.56 9.45 8.57
CA LYS A 279 16.26 10.05 8.26
C LYS A 279 15.11 9.06 8.23
N LEU A 280 15.39 7.78 7.98
CA LEU A 280 14.38 6.74 7.92
C LEU A 280 13.86 6.43 9.33
N LEU A 281 12.58 6.71 9.60
CA LEU A 281 11.90 6.25 10.81
C LEU A 281 11.63 4.74 10.70
N ARG A 282 10.92 4.36 9.63
CA ARG A 282 10.54 2.98 9.30
C ARG A 282 10.18 2.88 7.81
N ASN A 283 10.42 1.72 7.21
CA ASN A 283 9.83 1.32 5.95
C ASN A 283 8.81 0.20 6.18
N TYR A 284 7.54 0.49 5.90
CA TYR A 284 6.43 -0.45 5.87
C TYR A 284 6.29 -0.99 4.45
N THR A 285 6.64 -2.24 4.23
CA THR A 285 6.57 -2.86 2.90
C THR A 285 5.42 -3.85 2.83
N GLN A 286 4.67 -3.79 1.73
CA GLN A 286 3.67 -4.79 1.37
C GLN A 286 4.28 -5.99 0.63
N ASN A 287 5.57 -5.91 0.29
CA ASN A 287 6.28 -6.93 -0.47
C ASN A 287 6.70 -8.09 0.43
N ILE A 288 6.77 -9.28 -0.18
CA ILE A 288 7.18 -10.54 0.46
C ILE A 288 8.56 -11.02 -0.05
N ASP A 289 9.17 -10.26 -0.96
CA ASP A 289 10.43 -10.57 -1.67
C ASP A 289 11.69 -10.30 -0.83
N ASN A 290 11.58 -9.55 0.27
CA ASN A 290 12.66 -9.27 1.23
C ASN A 290 13.86 -8.51 0.63
N LEU A 291 13.68 -7.81 -0.48
CA LEU A 291 14.76 -7.06 -1.15
C LEU A 291 15.23 -5.85 -0.35
N GLU A 292 14.40 -5.34 0.57
CA GLU A 292 14.78 -4.30 1.53
C GLU A 292 15.96 -4.73 2.40
N GLY A 293 15.93 -5.99 2.87
CA GLY A 293 17.02 -6.57 3.65
C GLY A 293 18.29 -6.76 2.82
N VAL A 294 18.14 -7.19 1.56
CA VAL A 294 19.26 -7.34 0.61
C VAL A 294 19.94 -6.01 0.32
N ALA A 295 19.15 -4.92 0.20
CA ALA A 295 19.66 -3.56 0.05
C ALA A 295 20.37 -3.01 1.32
N GLY A 296 20.33 -3.75 2.44
CA GLY A 296 21.00 -3.38 3.69
C GLY A 296 20.20 -2.45 4.60
N ILE A 297 18.87 -2.35 4.39
CA ILE A 297 17.97 -1.68 5.34
C ILE A 297 17.92 -2.56 6.60
N SER A 298 18.05 -1.95 7.77
CA SER A 298 18.22 -2.71 9.00
C SER A 298 16.91 -3.41 9.40
N PRO A 299 16.97 -4.63 9.98
CA PRO A 299 15.77 -5.36 10.33
C PRO A 299 14.84 -4.63 11.29
N ASP A 300 15.37 -3.73 12.14
CA ASP A 300 14.55 -2.87 13.00
C ASP A 300 13.76 -1.85 12.18
N LYS A 301 14.31 -1.33 11.07
CA LYS A 301 13.68 -0.33 10.21
C LYS A 301 12.67 -0.90 9.22
N ILE A 302 12.64 -2.20 9.00
CA ILE A 302 11.69 -2.86 8.08
C ILE A 302 10.49 -3.43 8.86
N ILE A 303 9.29 -3.19 8.35
CA ILE A 303 8.06 -3.89 8.71
C ILE A 303 7.49 -4.54 7.45
N GLN A 304 7.59 -5.86 7.36
CA GLN A 304 6.95 -6.65 6.31
C GLN A 304 5.49 -6.86 6.68
N CYS A 305 4.63 -5.96 6.21
CA CYS A 305 3.21 -5.92 6.57
C CYS A 305 2.50 -7.22 6.20
N HIS A 306 2.84 -7.81 5.06
CA HIS A 306 2.24 -9.05 4.58
C HIS A 306 3.14 -10.29 4.82
N GLY A 307 4.02 -10.21 5.82
CA GLY A 307 4.95 -11.30 6.14
C GLY A 307 6.02 -11.51 5.07
N SER A 308 6.67 -12.68 5.09
CA SER A 308 7.73 -13.01 4.13
C SER A 308 8.02 -14.50 4.05
N PHE A 309 8.81 -14.89 3.04
CA PHE A 309 9.34 -16.25 2.89
C PHE A 309 10.48 -16.59 3.88
N ALA A 310 10.74 -15.76 4.89
CA ALA A 310 11.82 -16.01 5.86
C ALA A 310 11.65 -17.33 6.63
N THR A 311 10.40 -17.67 6.96
CA THR A 311 10.04 -18.89 7.68
C THR A 311 8.76 -19.50 7.14
N ALA A 312 8.53 -20.77 7.45
CA ALA A 312 7.29 -21.47 7.15
C ALA A 312 6.78 -22.23 8.37
N THR A 313 5.46 -22.24 8.56
CA THR A 313 4.80 -22.81 9.73
C THR A 313 3.80 -23.89 9.29
N CYS A 314 3.84 -25.05 9.94
CA CYS A 314 2.85 -26.10 9.74
C CYS A 314 1.46 -25.60 10.15
N ARG A 315 0.48 -25.71 9.25
CA ARG A 315 -0.91 -25.28 9.51
C ARG A 315 -1.53 -25.99 10.72
N THR A 316 -1.17 -27.24 10.93
CA THR A 316 -1.73 -28.13 11.96
C THR A 316 -1.00 -28.03 13.29
N CYS A 317 0.28 -28.41 13.33
CA CYS A 317 1.02 -28.53 14.60
C CYS A 317 1.84 -27.28 14.97
N LYS A 318 1.81 -26.22 14.14
CA LYS A 318 2.56 -24.98 14.31
C LYS A 318 4.09 -25.15 14.34
N PHE A 319 4.60 -26.32 13.96
CA PHE A 319 6.05 -26.53 13.79
C PHE A 319 6.60 -25.57 12.73
N LYS A 320 7.65 -24.84 13.08
CA LYS A 320 8.20 -23.74 12.27
C LYS A 320 9.60 -24.10 11.77
N VAL A 321 9.87 -23.78 10.52
CA VAL A 321 11.17 -24.00 9.84
C VAL A 321 11.64 -22.73 9.13
N PRO A 322 12.95 -22.57 8.88
CA PRO A 322 13.44 -21.56 7.94
C PRO A 322 12.84 -21.78 6.54
N GLY A 323 12.43 -20.71 5.85
CA GLY A 323 11.69 -20.82 4.60
C GLY A 323 12.49 -21.46 3.47
N ASN A 324 13.82 -21.28 3.46
CA ASN A 324 14.71 -21.96 2.51
C ASN A 324 14.62 -23.50 2.56
N LYS A 325 14.08 -24.08 3.63
CA LYS A 325 13.82 -25.53 3.73
C LYS A 325 12.65 -26.02 2.89
N ILE A 326 11.74 -25.14 2.47
CA ILE A 326 10.58 -25.50 1.63
C ILE A 326 10.69 -25.01 0.19
N PHE A 327 11.77 -24.26 -0.15
CA PHE A 327 11.99 -23.74 -1.50
C PHE A 327 12.16 -24.84 -2.56
N PRO A 328 12.83 -25.98 -2.30
CA PRO A 328 12.90 -27.06 -3.28
C PRO A 328 11.52 -27.58 -3.69
N GLU A 329 10.64 -27.84 -2.72
CA GLU A 329 9.27 -28.29 -2.96
C GLU A 329 8.46 -27.22 -3.71
N ILE A 330 8.57 -25.94 -3.32
CA ILE A 330 7.92 -24.84 -4.04
C ILE A 330 8.35 -24.80 -5.52
N ARG A 331 9.66 -24.89 -5.79
CA ARG A 331 10.20 -24.86 -7.16
C ARG A 331 9.74 -26.06 -8.00
N ASN A 332 9.56 -27.20 -7.36
CA ASN A 332 9.02 -28.42 -7.99
C ASN A 332 7.48 -28.42 -8.10
N LYS A 333 6.80 -27.38 -7.60
CA LYS A 333 5.34 -27.29 -7.51
C LYS A 333 4.73 -28.42 -6.66
N GLU A 334 5.47 -28.83 -5.63
CA GLU A 334 5.07 -29.88 -4.68
C GLU A 334 4.65 -29.26 -3.35
N LEU A 335 3.76 -29.95 -2.63
CA LEU A 335 3.36 -29.52 -1.28
C LEU A 335 4.49 -29.80 -0.27
N PRO A 336 5.01 -28.78 0.43
CA PRO A 336 5.96 -28.99 1.51
C PRO A 336 5.25 -29.59 2.73
N ILE A 337 5.59 -30.83 3.06
CA ILE A 337 4.92 -31.59 4.13
C ILE A 337 5.68 -31.47 5.45
N CYS A 338 4.95 -31.21 6.52
CA CYS A 338 5.48 -31.16 7.88
C CYS A 338 5.98 -32.54 8.31
N PRO A 339 7.24 -32.66 8.78
CA PRO A 339 7.79 -33.94 9.23
C PRO A 339 6.99 -34.53 10.40
N ASN A 340 6.50 -33.69 11.31
CA ASN A 340 5.78 -34.11 12.51
C ASN A 340 4.34 -34.60 12.23
N CYS A 341 3.73 -34.16 11.12
CA CYS A 341 2.36 -34.55 10.75
C CYS A 341 2.31 -35.60 9.63
N SER A 342 3.44 -35.87 8.96
CA SER A 342 3.54 -36.74 7.78
C SER A 342 2.86 -38.10 7.94
N VAL A 343 3.09 -38.80 9.06
CA VAL A 343 2.51 -40.13 9.33
C VAL A 343 0.99 -40.07 9.43
N LYS A 344 0.45 -39.06 10.13
CA LYS A 344 -1.00 -38.90 10.29
C LYS A 344 -1.64 -38.42 8.99
N ARG A 345 -0.98 -37.54 8.22
CA ARG A 345 -1.43 -37.12 6.88
C ARG A 345 -1.60 -38.33 5.96
N LYS A 346 -0.60 -39.22 5.87
CA LYS A 346 -0.70 -40.43 5.03
C LYS A 346 -1.89 -41.32 5.42
N ARG A 347 -2.07 -41.57 6.73
CA ARG A 347 -3.23 -42.35 7.21
C ARG A 347 -4.58 -41.73 6.89
N LEU A 348 -4.68 -40.41 6.87
CA LEU A 348 -5.90 -39.70 6.49
C LEU A 348 -6.14 -39.76 4.98
N ALA A 349 -5.07 -39.59 4.18
CA ALA A 349 -5.13 -39.70 2.72
C ALA A 349 -5.54 -41.11 2.25
N ASP A 350 -5.09 -42.16 2.94
CA ASP A 350 -5.45 -43.54 2.59
C ASP A 350 -6.89 -43.92 2.99
N ASN A 351 -7.56 -43.10 3.80
CA ASN A 351 -8.90 -43.40 4.33
C ASN A 351 -9.95 -42.44 3.74
N ASP A 352 -10.35 -42.75 2.51
CA ASP A 352 -11.28 -42.00 1.64
C ASP A 352 -12.67 -41.71 2.27
N LYS A 353 -12.98 -42.31 3.43
CA LYS A 353 -14.25 -42.11 4.17
C LYS A 353 -14.23 -40.94 5.15
N LEU A 354 -13.06 -40.41 5.50
CA LEU A 354 -12.91 -39.26 6.39
C LEU A 354 -12.50 -38.06 5.54
N GLY A 355 -13.46 -37.22 5.18
CA GLY A 355 -13.15 -35.89 4.64
C GLY A 355 -12.19 -35.21 5.61
N TYR A 356 -10.94 -34.98 5.17
CA TYR A 356 -9.92 -34.33 5.96
C TYR A 356 -9.44 -33.09 5.23
N ASP A 357 -9.10 -32.06 6.00
CA ASP A 357 -8.55 -30.81 5.48
C ASP A 357 -7.28 -31.09 4.65
N LEU A 358 -7.28 -30.74 3.36
CA LEU A 358 -6.15 -30.99 2.45
C LEU A 358 -4.89 -30.24 2.88
N SER A 359 -5.02 -29.18 3.69
CA SER A 359 -3.91 -28.45 4.32
C SER A 359 -3.34 -29.15 5.56
N TYR A 360 -3.89 -30.29 5.99
CA TYR A 360 -3.41 -31.03 7.17
C TYR A 360 -1.95 -31.44 7.05
N GLY A 361 -1.09 -30.90 7.91
CA GLY A 361 0.34 -31.19 7.88
C GLY A 361 1.08 -30.54 6.71
N VAL A 362 0.49 -29.55 6.03
CA VAL A 362 1.18 -28.73 5.03
C VAL A 362 1.92 -27.59 5.74
N MET A 363 3.15 -27.33 5.32
CA MET A 363 3.91 -26.15 5.70
C MET A 363 3.38 -24.97 4.89
N LYS A 364 3.09 -23.82 5.50
CA LYS A 364 2.73 -22.59 4.78
C LYS A 364 3.83 -21.56 5.04
N PRO A 365 4.35 -20.84 4.01
CA PRO A 365 5.24 -19.70 4.25
C PRO A 365 4.54 -18.66 5.14
N ASP A 366 5.29 -17.97 6.00
CA ASP A 366 4.77 -16.97 6.93
C ASP A 366 4.51 -15.61 6.22
N ILE A 367 3.88 -15.70 5.05
CA ILE A 367 3.24 -14.59 4.32
C ILE A 367 1.78 -14.48 4.77
N THR A 368 1.25 -13.28 4.90
CA THR A 368 -0.12 -13.02 5.34
C THR A 368 -1.07 -13.25 4.17
N PHE A 369 -2.01 -14.18 4.34
CA PHE A 369 -3.09 -14.42 3.39
C PHE A 369 -4.31 -13.53 3.70
N PHE A 370 -5.20 -13.34 2.74
CA PHE A 370 -6.51 -12.74 3.02
C PHE A 370 -7.24 -13.58 4.08
N GLY A 371 -7.83 -12.89 5.06
CA GLY A 371 -8.42 -13.53 6.25
C GLY A 371 -7.41 -13.91 7.35
N GLU A 372 -6.12 -13.57 7.22
CA GLU A 372 -5.14 -13.67 8.32
C GLU A 372 -4.82 -12.29 8.91
N ASP A 373 -4.59 -12.26 10.22
CA ASP A 373 -4.06 -11.07 10.90
C ASP A 373 -2.67 -10.72 10.37
N LEU A 374 -2.40 -9.42 10.30
CA LEU A 374 -1.05 -8.92 10.03
C LEU A 374 -0.09 -9.31 11.17
N PRO A 375 1.22 -9.39 10.91
CA PRO A 375 2.20 -9.69 11.94
C PRO A 375 2.09 -8.72 13.12
N GLN A 376 2.12 -9.24 14.35
CA GLN A 376 2.00 -8.43 15.58
C GLN A 376 2.91 -7.19 15.59
N ARG A 377 4.12 -7.33 15.04
CA ARG A 377 5.10 -6.26 14.92
C ARG A 377 4.59 -5.02 14.17
N PHE A 378 3.68 -5.20 13.21
CA PHE A 378 2.99 -4.11 12.53
C PHE A 378 2.19 -3.26 13.54
N HIS A 379 1.30 -3.91 14.31
CA HIS A 379 0.43 -3.25 15.28
C HIS A 379 1.20 -2.58 16.43
N GLU A 380 2.30 -3.18 16.86
CA GLU A 380 3.18 -2.63 17.89
C GLU A 380 3.94 -1.39 17.41
N SER A 381 4.38 -1.39 16.14
CA SER A 381 5.20 -0.32 15.59
C SER A 381 4.38 0.88 15.13
N ILE A 382 3.22 0.63 14.50
CA ILE A 382 2.47 1.66 13.77
C ILE A 382 1.96 2.78 14.69
N LYS A 383 1.52 2.46 15.91
CA LYS A 383 1.01 3.44 16.89
C LYS A 383 2.06 4.49 17.27
N ARG A 384 3.32 4.06 17.41
CA ARG A 384 4.43 4.96 17.70
C ARG A 384 4.88 5.69 16.45
N ASP A 385 5.08 4.95 15.37
CA ASP A 385 5.67 5.50 14.16
C ASP A 385 4.77 6.58 13.53
N ILE A 386 3.45 6.43 13.58
CA ILE A 386 2.49 7.46 13.13
C ILE A 386 2.65 8.78 13.90
N ARG A 387 2.88 8.70 15.22
CA ARG A 387 3.02 9.88 16.08
C ARG A 387 4.33 10.61 15.83
N ASP A 388 5.40 9.86 15.61
CA ASP A 388 6.76 10.40 15.49
C ASP A 388 7.11 10.84 14.06
N CYS A 389 6.30 10.44 13.07
CA CYS A 389 6.47 10.73 11.65
C CYS A 389 6.42 12.24 11.34
N ASP A 390 7.39 12.74 10.56
CA ASP A 390 7.43 14.13 10.07
C ASP A 390 7.33 14.27 8.55
N LEU A 391 7.32 13.14 7.82
CA LEU A 391 7.11 13.03 6.37
C LEU A 391 6.68 11.59 6.02
N LEU A 392 5.58 11.45 5.27
CA LEU A 392 5.16 10.18 4.67
C LEU A 392 5.52 10.14 3.19
N ILE A 393 6.14 9.05 2.73
CA ILE A 393 6.41 8.79 1.32
C ILE A 393 5.79 7.45 0.94
N CYS A 394 4.78 7.45 0.07
CA CYS A 394 4.19 6.25 -0.50
C CYS A 394 4.81 5.97 -1.87
N VAL A 395 5.30 4.76 -2.11
CA VAL A 395 6.03 4.43 -3.33
C VAL A 395 5.60 3.10 -3.93
N GLY A 396 5.28 3.10 -5.24
CA GLY A 396 5.02 1.88 -6.00
C GLY A 396 3.84 1.05 -5.46
N THR A 397 2.79 1.71 -4.97
CA THR A 397 1.60 1.05 -4.43
C THR A 397 0.33 1.75 -4.88
N SER A 398 -0.71 0.97 -5.13
CA SER A 398 -2.07 1.46 -5.39
C SER A 398 -2.89 1.66 -4.12
N LEU A 399 -2.35 1.33 -2.93
CA LEU A 399 -3.02 1.52 -1.64
C LEU A 399 -4.46 0.96 -1.58
N LYS A 400 -4.71 -0.19 -2.22
CA LYS A 400 -6.02 -0.86 -2.23
C LYS A 400 -6.25 -1.86 -1.09
N VAL A 401 -5.19 -2.24 -0.35
CA VAL A 401 -5.25 -3.32 0.64
C VAL A 401 -5.10 -2.76 2.06
N ALA A 402 -6.18 -2.85 2.83
CA ALA A 402 -6.19 -2.55 4.26
C ALA A 402 -5.47 -3.67 5.06
N PRO A 403 -4.97 -3.37 6.27
CA PRO A 403 -4.96 -2.08 6.96
C PRO A 403 -3.78 -1.17 6.57
N VAL A 404 -2.94 -1.58 5.62
CA VAL A 404 -1.74 -0.81 5.22
C VAL A 404 -2.14 0.48 4.48
N SER A 405 -3.17 0.44 3.63
CA SER A 405 -3.69 1.62 2.94
C SER A 405 -4.18 2.72 3.91
N GLU A 406 -4.67 2.34 5.09
CA GLU A 406 -5.20 3.27 6.07
C GLU A 406 -4.13 4.10 6.79
N ILE A 407 -2.84 3.73 6.67
CA ILE A 407 -1.74 4.50 7.27
C ILE A 407 -1.79 5.95 6.79
N VAL A 408 -2.10 6.15 5.51
CA VAL A 408 -2.21 7.47 4.86
C VAL A 408 -3.20 8.39 5.57
N ASN A 409 -4.30 7.82 6.08
CA ASN A 409 -5.37 8.56 6.78
C ASN A 409 -5.13 8.66 8.30
N LYS A 410 -4.21 7.87 8.87
CA LYS A 410 -3.93 7.84 10.31
C LYS A 410 -2.73 8.72 10.70
N VAL A 411 -1.87 9.07 9.75
CA VAL A 411 -0.78 10.04 9.94
C VAL A 411 -1.39 11.44 10.22
N PRO A 412 -0.83 12.23 11.16
CA PRO A 412 -1.38 13.55 11.49
C PRO A 412 -1.52 14.46 10.26
N GLU A 413 -2.61 15.22 10.18
CA GLU A 413 -2.94 16.05 9.00
C GLU A 413 -1.80 17.02 8.61
N SER A 414 -1.06 17.53 9.60
CA SER A 414 0.08 18.44 9.40
C SER A 414 1.31 17.80 8.76
N VAL A 415 1.40 16.47 8.70
CA VAL A 415 2.54 15.76 8.12
C VAL A 415 2.43 15.76 6.60
N PRO A 416 3.44 16.28 5.86
CA PRO A 416 3.41 16.24 4.41
C PRO A 416 3.43 14.81 3.88
N GLN A 417 2.69 14.57 2.79
CA GLN A 417 2.60 13.27 2.14
C GLN A 417 3.02 13.36 0.67
N ILE A 418 3.97 12.52 0.28
CA ILE A 418 4.48 12.42 -1.10
C ILE A 418 4.10 11.07 -1.69
N LEU A 419 3.55 11.06 -2.90
CA LEU A 419 3.38 9.87 -3.72
C LEU A 419 4.49 9.78 -4.76
N ILE A 420 5.09 8.60 -4.92
CA ILE A 420 5.96 8.26 -6.05
C ILE A 420 5.37 7.01 -6.68
N ASN A 421 4.69 7.14 -7.81
CA ASN A 421 4.04 5.99 -8.43
C ASN A 421 3.96 6.16 -9.94
N LYS A 422 3.73 5.08 -10.68
CA LYS A 422 3.51 5.20 -12.13
C LYS A 422 2.22 5.97 -12.40
N ASP A 423 1.16 5.60 -11.69
CA ASP A 423 -0.19 6.15 -11.83
C ASP A 423 -0.59 6.91 -10.56
N PRO A 424 -1.43 7.95 -10.63
CA PRO A 424 -1.98 8.59 -9.45
C PRO A 424 -2.82 7.62 -8.60
N VAL A 425 -2.92 7.93 -7.32
CA VAL A 425 -3.83 7.28 -6.38
C VAL A 425 -4.94 8.28 -6.07
N THR A 426 -6.15 7.96 -6.49
CA THR A 426 -7.28 8.91 -6.54
C THR A 426 -8.11 8.93 -5.26
N HIS A 427 -8.15 7.81 -4.53
CA HIS A 427 -8.86 7.64 -3.26
C HIS A 427 -8.07 8.13 -2.04
N CYS A 428 -6.93 8.80 -2.26
CA CYS A 428 -6.07 9.38 -1.21
C CYS A 428 -5.59 10.76 -1.65
N GLU A 429 -5.44 11.68 -0.70
CA GLU A 429 -4.98 13.06 -0.98
C GLU A 429 -3.49 13.20 -0.60
N PHE A 430 -2.62 13.19 -1.62
CA PHE A 430 -1.20 13.48 -1.48
C PHE A 430 -0.91 14.96 -1.71
N ASP A 431 0.05 15.51 -0.97
CA ASP A 431 0.41 16.91 -1.13
C ASP A 431 1.27 17.13 -2.40
N VAL A 432 2.16 16.17 -2.70
CA VAL A 432 2.94 16.13 -3.96
C VAL A 432 2.93 14.72 -4.54
N SER A 433 2.59 14.60 -5.82
CA SER A 433 2.59 13.33 -6.56
C SER A 433 3.62 13.37 -7.68
N LEU A 434 4.61 12.48 -7.61
CA LEU A 434 5.68 12.34 -8.59
C LEU A 434 5.42 11.08 -9.42
N LEU A 435 4.83 11.29 -10.59
CA LEU A 435 4.39 10.24 -11.50
C LEU A 435 5.51 9.78 -12.43
N GLY A 436 5.65 8.46 -12.59
CA GLY A 436 6.63 7.83 -13.47
C GLY A 436 7.26 6.58 -12.86
N TYR A 437 8.29 6.04 -13.52
CA TYR A 437 9.03 4.90 -12.98
C TYR A 437 9.78 5.31 -11.71
N CYS A 438 9.51 4.61 -10.62
CA CYS A 438 9.98 5.01 -9.29
C CYS A 438 11.52 5.08 -9.16
N ASP A 439 12.28 4.25 -9.89
CA ASP A 439 13.74 4.33 -9.97
C ASP A 439 14.25 5.62 -10.63
N GLN A 440 13.53 6.11 -11.64
CA GLN A 440 13.81 7.39 -12.30
C GLN A 440 13.51 8.55 -11.37
N VAL A 441 12.35 8.53 -10.70
CA VAL A 441 11.96 9.54 -9.71
C VAL A 441 12.97 9.61 -8.58
N ALA A 442 13.38 8.48 -8.01
CA ALA A 442 14.39 8.41 -6.96
C ALA A 442 15.74 8.97 -7.42
N SER A 443 16.16 8.65 -8.64
CA SER A 443 17.40 9.16 -9.24
C SER A 443 17.34 10.67 -9.50
N TYR A 444 16.20 11.17 -9.98
CA TYR A 444 15.95 12.60 -10.20
C TYR A 444 15.98 13.38 -8.88
N LEU A 445 15.27 12.90 -7.85
CA LEU A 445 15.27 13.50 -6.53
C LEU A 445 16.67 13.51 -5.91
N CYS A 446 17.43 12.41 -6.02
CA CYS A 446 18.81 12.37 -5.56
C CYS A 446 19.67 13.45 -6.23
N LYS A 447 19.57 13.60 -7.56
CA LYS A 447 20.29 14.65 -8.30
C LYS A 447 19.89 16.05 -7.83
N LYS A 448 18.59 16.30 -7.66
CA LYS A 448 18.05 17.60 -7.19
C LYS A 448 18.52 17.94 -5.77
N MET A 449 18.61 16.94 -4.89
CA MET A 449 19.12 17.09 -3.53
C MET A 449 20.66 17.09 -3.42
N ASN A 450 21.37 16.93 -4.55
CA ASN A 450 22.82 16.71 -4.60
C ASN A 450 23.28 15.52 -3.73
N TRP A 451 22.51 14.44 -3.78
CA TRP A 451 22.81 13.17 -3.11
C TRP A 451 23.31 12.13 -4.11
N LYS A 452 24.31 11.36 -3.71
CA LYS A 452 24.81 10.22 -4.48
C LYS A 452 24.06 8.96 -4.06
N LEU A 453 23.31 8.36 -4.97
CA LEU A 453 22.64 7.08 -4.75
C LEU A 453 23.66 5.94 -4.91
N PRO A 454 23.87 5.08 -3.91
CA PRO A 454 24.80 3.96 -4.00
C PRO A 454 24.15 2.78 -4.74
N HIS A 455 24.02 2.89 -6.07
CA HIS A 455 23.52 1.83 -6.94
C HIS A 455 24.19 1.93 -8.32
N ASP A 456 24.47 0.79 -8.97
CA ASP A 456 25.19 0.75 -10.24
C ASP A 456 24.41 1.46 -11.37
N ASP A 457 23.09 1.27 -11.42
CA ASP A 457 22.22 1.89 -12.44
C ASP A 457 22.01 3.41 -12.24
N PHE A 458 22.40 3.98 -11.10
CA PHE A 458 22.10 5.39 -10.78
C PHE A 458 22.65 6.36 -11.83
N ASN A 459 23.92 6.22 -12.21
CA ASN A 459 24.55 7.15 -13.16
C ASN A 459 23.91 7.06 -14.55
N THR A 460 23.50 5.86 -14.95
CA THR A 460 22.82 5.62 -16.22
C THR A 460 21.45 6.31 -16.22
N ILE A 461 20.67 6.12 -15.16
CA ILE A 461 19.32 6.69 -15.04
C ILE A 461 19.39 8.23 -14.91
N ALA A 462 20.22 8.74 -14.01
CA ALA A 462 20.33 10.18 -13.71
C ALA A 462 20.87 11.02 -14.88
N ASN A 463 21.56 10.39 -15.83
CA ASN A 463 22.09 11.02 -17.05
C ASN A 463 21.28 10.69 -18.31
N SER A 464 20.13 10.00 -18.18
CA SER A 464 19.26 9.66 -19.31
C SER A 464 18.48 10.85 -19.89
N GLY A 465 18.72 12.07 -19.40
CA GLY A 465 17.96 13.26 -19.79
C GLY A 465 16.57 13.29 -19.17
N LEU A 466 16.45 12.91 -17.89
CA LEU A 466 15.19 12.99 -17.16
C LEU A 466 14.69 14.44 -17.10
N GLU A 467 13.44 14.63 -17.51
CA GLU A 467 12.70 15.88 -17.46
C GLU A 467 11.57 15.75 -16.45
N CYS A 468 11.25 16.85 -15.78
CA CYS A 468 10.12 16.94 -14.87
C CYS A 468 9.14 17.95 -15.45
N ALA A 469 7.97 17.48 -15.87
CA ALA A 469 6.88 18.31 -16.34
C ALA A 469 5.84 18.47 -15.24
N ASP A 470 5.34 19.69 -15.06
CA ASP A 470 4.16 19.95 -14.24
C ASP A 470 2.93 19.47 -15.05
N TYR A 471 2.19 18.51 -14.51
CA TYR A 471 1.06 17.90 -15.23
C TYR A 471 -0.13 18.87 -15.30
N ASP A 472 -0.39 19.56 -14.20
CA ASP A 472 -1.48 20.51 -14.06
C ASP A 472 -1.11 21.54 -13.01
N LYS A 473 -1.00 22.82 -13.42
CA LYS A 473 -0.41 23.88 -12.60
C LYS A 473 -1.17 24.03 -11.28
N GLY A 474 -0.45 23.86 -10.17
CA GLY A 474 -1.02 23.99 -8.83
C GLY A 474 -1.70 22.72 -8.28
N SER A 475 -1.81 21.67 -9.10
CA SER A 475 -2.27 20.34 -8.65
C SER A 475 -1.23 19.62 -7.79
N GLY A 476 0.03 20.04 -7.81
CA GLY A 476 1.16 19.35 -7.17
C GLY A 476 1.48 17.98 -7.75
N MET A 477 1.04 17.73 -8.99
CA MET A 477 1.34 16.52 -9.75
C MET A 477 2.43 16.81 -10.79
N TYR A 478 3.50 16.01 -10.74
CA TYR A 478 4.63 16.13 -11.66
C TYR A 478 4.85 14.81 -12.37
N VAL A 479 5.12 14.85 -13.66
CA VAL A 479 5.48 13.68 -14.46
C VAL A 479 6.99 13.71 -14.72
N ILE A 480 7.69 12.66 -14.30
CA ILE A 480 9.13 12.50 -14.48
C ILE A 480 9.37 11.38 -15.49
N THR A 481 9.87 11.74 -16.67
CA THR A 481 10.15 10.81 -17.78
C THR A 481 11.41 11.23 -18.53
N ASN A 482 11.90 10.40 -19.45
CA ASN A 482 12.91 10.80 -20.42
C ASN A 482 12.34 10.76 -21.85
N LYS A 483 13.02 11.47 -22.77
CA LYS A 483 12.59 11.56 -24.18
C LYS A 483 12.41 10.19 -24.83
N LYS A 484 13.36 9.27 -24.61
CA LYS A 484 13.33 7.92 -25.19
C LYS A 484 12.06 7.15 -24.79
N GLN A 485 11.67 7.23 -23.52
CA GLN A 485 10.48 6.58 -23.01
C GLN A 485 9.20 7.21 -23.59
N ARG A 486 9.13 8.54 -23.70
CA ARG A 486 7.99 9.21 -24.35
C ARG A 486 7.83 8.75 -25.79
N ASP A 487 8.93 8.63 -26.52
CA ASP A 487 8.94 8.16 -27.91
C ASP A 487 8.46 6.68 -28.00
N GLU A 488 8.91 5.82 -27.09
CA GLU A 488 8.49 4.41 -27.01
C GLU A 488 7.01 4.23 -26.61
N GLU A 489 6.52 5.03 -25.65
CA GLU A 489 5.11 5.01 -25.23
C GLU A 489 4.19 5.59 -26.31
N ALA A 490 4.63 6.62 -27.04
CA ALA A 490 3.91 7.14 -28.20
C ALA A 490 3.81 6.11 -29.33
N ALA A 491 4.91 5.39 -29.62
CA ALA A 491 4.91 4.32 -30.62
C ALA A 491 3.97 3.16 -30.24
N LYS A 492 4.01 2.70 -28.98
CA LYS A 492 3.09 1.65 -28.50
C LYS A 492 1.63 2.08 -28.55
N ALA A 493 1.32 3.31 -28.18
CA ALA A 493 -0.05 3.82 -28.25
C ALA A 493 -0.56 3.93 -29.70
N GLN A 494 0.32 4.16 -30.67
CA GLN A 494 -0.03 4.12 -32.10
C GLN A 494 -0.29 2.68 -32.58
N GLU A 495 0.50 1.72 -32.13
CA GLU A 495 0.29 0.29 -32.44
C GLU A 495 -1.03 -0.23 -31.84
N GLU A 496 -1.33 0.11 -30.59
CA GLU A 496 -2.59 -0.28 -29.91
C GLU A 496 -3.83 0.34 -30.55
N LYS A 497 -3.76 1.61 -30.99
CA LYS A 497 -4.84 2.24 -31.78
C LYS A 497 -5.03 1.54 -33.12
N SER A 498 -3.95 1.22 -33.82
CA SER A 498 -4.03 0.55 -35.13
C SER A 498 -4.59 -0.88 -35.05
N SER A 499 -4.40 -1.57 -33.93
CA SER A 499 -4.95 -2.90 -33.70
C SER A 499 -6.41 -2.86 -33.26
N GLN A 500 -6.82 -1.88 -32.44
CA GLN A 500 -8.22 -1.64 -32.11
C GLN A 500 -9.07 -1.22 -33.33
N ASP A 501 -8.53 -0.36 -34.20
CA ASP A 501 -9.21 0.05 -35.45
C ASP A 501 -9.35 -1.11 -36.45
N SER A 502 -8.45 -2.10 -36.40
CA SER A 502 -8.55 -3.30 -37.25
C SER A 502 -9.59 -4.31 -36.75
N GLU A 503 -9.80 -4.41 -35.43
CA GLU A 503 -10.83 -5.28 -34.85
C GLU A 503 -12.25 -4.69 -34.93
N GLU A 504 -12.39 -3.35 -34.98
CA GLU A 504 -13.69 -2.69 -35.24
C GLU A 504 -14.12 -2.75 -36.71
N ASN A 505 -13.19 -2.86 -37.66
CA ASN A 505 -13.51 -2.97 -39.09
C ASN A 505 -13.82 -4.39 -39.57
N ASP A 506 -13.57 -5.41 -38.74
CA ASP A 506 -13.86 -6.83 -39.02
C ASP A 506 -15.14 -7.35 -38.32
N LYS A 507 -15.97 -6.46 -37.73
CA LYS A 507 -17.27 -6.79 -37.11
C LYS A 507 -18.49 -6.30 -37.89
#